data_AF-A0A6I9YHW8-F1
#
_entry.id   AF-A0A6I9YHW8-F1
#
_cell.length_a   1.000
_cell.length_b   1.000
_cell.length_c   1.000
_cell.angle_alpha   90.00
_cell.angle_beta   90.00
_cell.angle_gamma   90.00
#
_symmetry.space_group_name_H-M   'P 1'
#
loop_
_entity.id
_entity.type
_entity.pdbx_description
1 polymer ?
#
loop_
_entity_poly.entity_id
_entity_poly.type
_entity_poly.pdbx_seq_one_letter_code
_entity_poly.pdbx_strand_id
1 'polypeptide(L)'
;MYKWIMQDLEQYILHGDETYAVLHRLVKNGKKLFLITNSPFSFVDKGMRYMVGKDWRDFFDVVIVQADKPHFFNDCVKPFRRLDSNGDLQWDKINKLEKGQVYKQGNLFDFLRLTGWRGSKVLYFGDHLYSDLADLMLRHGWRTGAIVPELETETKMVNTEQYSQALTWLQALTGLLERMQMFQDPESQQVLQDWMKERQELRYFIPSPFFSVC
;
A
#
# COMPACT_ATOMS: atom_id res chain seq x y z
N MET A 1 14.92 -9.16 -11.80
CA MET A 1 14.26 -8.95 -10.51
C MET A 1 13.52 -10.20 -10.01
N TYR A 2 12.36 -10.59 -10.56
CA TYR A 2 11.60 -11.75 -10.04
C TYR A 2 12.40 -13.05 -9.91
N LYS A 3 13.28 -13.37 -10.88
CA LYS A 3 14.12 -14.58 -10.82
C LYS A 3 15.06 -14.61 -9.61
N TRP A 4 15.60 -13.47 -9.19
CA TRP A 4 16.54 -13.38 -8.07
C TRP A 4 15.81 -13.46 -6.73
N ILE A 5 14.69 -12.76 -6.58
CA ILE A 5 13.85 -12.85 -5.38
C ILE A 5 13.32 -14.27 -5.19
N MET A 6 12.97 -14.95 -6.28
CA MET A 6 12.54 -16.35 -6.22
C MET A 6 13.67 -17.30 -5.81
N GLN A 7 14.95 -16.93 -5.95
CA GLN A 7 16.05 -17.79 -5.49
C GLN A 7 16.20 -17.72 -3.97
N ASP A 8 16.07 -16.53 -3.38
CA ASP A 8 16.29 -16.28 -1.95
C ASP A 8 15.06 -15.65 -1.25
N LEU A 9 13.92 -16.34 -1.30
CA LEU A 9 12.66 -15.81 -0.75
C LEU A 9 12.73 -15.46 0.74
N GLU A 10 13.50 -16.21 1.52
CA GLU A 10 13.64 -16.03 2.97
C GLU A 10 14.30 -14.70 3.33
N GLN A 11 15.10 -14.14 2.43
CA GLN A 11 15.80 -12.87 2.64
C GLN A 11 14.91 -11.66 2.36
N TYR A 12 13.94 -11.81 1.45
CA TYR A 12 13.13 -10.68 0.95
C TYR A 12 11.66 -10.71 1.40
N ILE A 13 11.16 -11.89 1.77
CA ILE A 13 9.78 -12.07 2.22
C ILE A 13 9.81 -12.51 3.67
N LEU A 14 9.27 -11.67 4.54
CA LEU A 14 9.06 -12.02 5.93
C LEU A 14 8.03 -13.16 6.00
N HIS A 15 8.45 -14.30 6.52
CA HIS A 15 7.55 -15.38 6.87
C HIS A 15 6.83 -14.99 8.17
N GLY A 16 5.51 -14.83 8.12
CA GLY A 16 4.71 -14.50 9.29
C GLY A 16 3.49 -15.41 9.38
N ASP A 17 3.44 -16.24 10.42
CA ASP A 17 2.26 -17.05 10.77
C ASP A 17 1.01 -16.18 10.95
N GLU A 18 1.21 -14.89 11.23
CA GLU A 18 0.17 -13.87 11.34
C GLU A 18 -0.64 -13.71 10.04
N THR A 19 0.01 -13.78 8.87
CA THR A 19 -0.69 -13.62 7.57
C THR A 19 -1.69 -14.74 7.38
N TYR A 20 -1.26 -15.98 7.64
CA TYR A 20 -2.14 -17.15 7.61
C TYR A 20 -3.30 -16.97 8.61
N ALA A 21 -3.00 -16.58 9.85
CA ALA A 21 -4.01 -16.42 10.89
C ALA A 21 -5.08 -15.38 10.52
N VAL A 22 -4.67 -14.26 9.92
CA VAL A 22 -5.59 -13.19 9.46
C VAL A 22 -6.46 -13.69 8.31
N LEU A 23 -5.88 -14.28 7.27
CA LEU A 23 -6.64 -14.80 6.12
C LEU A 23 -7.64 -15.88 6.57
N HIS A 24 -7.17 -16.82 7.40
CA HIS A 24 -8.00 -17.88 7.95
C HIS A 24 -9.15 -17.31 8.80
N ARG A 25 -8.88 -16.30 9.65
CA ARG A 25 -9.92 -15.63 10.44
C ARG A 25 -10.95 -14.94 9.55
N LEU A 26 -10.54 -14.28 8.47
CA LEU A 26 -11.47 -13.62 7.55
C LEU A 26 -12.39 -14.63 6.86
N VAL A 27 -11.82 -15.71 6.32
CA VAL A 27 -12.59 -16.77 5.65
C VAL A 27 -13.53 -17.47 6.64
N LYS A 28 -13.06 -17.78 7.86
CA LYS A 28 -13.89 -18.38 8.93
C LYS A 28 -15.10 -17.51 9.30
N ASN A 29 -14.97 -16.18 9.19
CA ASN A 29 -16.06 -15.24 9.42
C ASN A 29 -16.93 -14.99 8.16
N GLY A 30 -16.81 -15.82 7.12
CA GLY A 30 -17.61 -15.74 5.91
C GLY A 30 -17.26 -14.56 4.99
N LYS A 31 -16.06 -13.96 5.15
CA LYS A 31 -15.58 -12.92 4.23
C LYS A 31 -15.07 -13.56 2.95
N LYS A 32 -15.42 -12.92 1.83
CA LYS A 32 -14.87 -13.28 0.51
C LYS A 32 -13.61 -12.48 0.26
N LEU A 33 -12.57 -13.13 -0.25
CA LEU A 33 -11.26 -12.53 -0.46
C LEU A 33 -10.91 -12.52 -1.94
N PHE A 34 -10.18 -11.49 -2.36
CA PHE A 34 -9.63 -11.43 -3.70
C PHE A 34 -8.21 -10.87 -3.68
N LEU A 35 -7.41 -11.27 -4.67
CA LEU A 35 -6.04 -10.82 -4.86
C LEU A 35 -5.90 -10.21 -6.25
N ILE A 36 -5.35 -8.99 -6.34
CA ILE A 36 -5.06 -8.29 -7.59
C ILE A 36 -3.60 -7.84 -7.57
N THR A 37 -2.79 -8.37 -8.48
CA THR A 37 -1.36 -8.09 -8.54
C THR A 37 -0.85 -7.89 -9.96
N ASN A 38 0.17 -7.04 -10.12
CA ASN A 38 0.89 -6.86 -11.38
C ASN A 38 1.94 -7.95 -11.63
N SER A 39 2.27 -8.74 -10.60
CA SER A 39 3.25 -9.79 -10.70
C SER A 39 2.73 -11.00 -11.48
N PRO A 40 3.63 -11.77 -12.12
CA PRO A 40 3.28 -13.00 -12.82
C PRO A 40 2.88 -14.10 -11.81
N PHE A 41 2.05 -15.04 -12.28
CA PHE A 41 1.55 -16.14 -11.46
C PHE A 41 2.66 -16.96 -10.79
N SER A 42 3.74 -17.27 -11.50
CA SER A 42 4.85 -18.05 -10.95
C SER A 42 5.49 -17.42 -9.71
N PHE A 43 5.57 -16.09 -9.67
CA PHE A 43 6.08 -15.35 -8.52
C PHE A 43 5.08 -15.38 -7.36
N VAL A 44 3.80 -15.11 -7.66
CA VAL A 44 2.71 -15.08 -6.67
C VAL A 44 2.53 -16.45 -6.02
N ASP A 45 2.49 -17.51 -6.82
CA ASP A 45 2.31 -18.88 -6.31
C ASP A 45 3.49 -19.28 -5.42
N LYS A 46 4.73 -18.93 -5.78
CA LYS A 46 5.90 -19.24 -4.95
C LYS A 46 5.91 -18.44 -3.64
N GLY A 47 5.61 -17.14 -3.70
CA GLY A 47 5.54 -16.28 -2.50
C GLY A 47 4.41 -16.67 -1.55
N MET A 48 3.20 -16.90 -2.08
CA MET A 48 2.04 -17.29 -1.26
C MET A 48 2.19 -18.69 -0.67
N ARG A 49 2.83 -19.63 -1.39
CA ARG A 49 3.18 -20.94 -0.83
C ARG A 49 4.15 -20.85 0.34
N TYR A 50 5.07 -19.89 0.28
CA TYR A 50 6.00 -19.62 1.37
C TYR A 50 5.31 -18.95 2.56
N MET A 51 4.45 -17.94 2.33
CA MET A 51 3.83 -17.15 3.40
C MET A 51 2.62 -17.82 4.07
N VAL A 52 1.81 -18.57 3.31
CA VAL A 52 0.50 -19.09 3.73
C VAL A 52 0.45 -20.61 3.67
N GLY A 53 1.19 -21.21 2.73
CA GLY A 53 1.23 -22.66 2.53
C GLY A 53 0.65 -23.10 1.19
N LYS A 54 0.63 -24.43 0.96
CA LYS A 54 0.29 -25.03 -0.35
C LYS A 54 -1.13 -24.72 -0.80
N ASP A 55 -2.07 -24.61 0.14
CA ASP A 55 -3.50 -24.44 -0.13
C ASP A 55 -3.93 -22.95 -0.11
N TRP A 56 -2.98 -22.03 -0.32
CA TRP A 56 -3.24 -20.59 -0.25
C TRP A 56 -4.38 -20.13 -1.18
N ARG A 57 -4.58 -20.84 -2.31
CA ARG A 57 -5.62 -20.52 -3.30
C ARG A 57 -7.03 -20.68 -2.74
N ASP A 58 -7.21 -21.53 -1.74
CA ASP A 58 -8.52 -21.79 -1.13
C ASP A 58 -9.00 -20.65 -0.24
N PHE A 59 -8.10 -19.72 0.14
CA PHE A 59 -8.50 -18.52 0.87
C PHE A 59 -9.14 -17.47 -0.06
N PHE A 60 -8.81 -17.48 -1.35
CA PHE A 60 -9.22 -16.43 -2.29
C PHE A 60 -10.34 -16.91 -3.22
N ASP A 61 -11.45 -16.18 -3.25
CA ASP A 61 -12.54 -16.39 -4.20
C ASP A 61 -12.13 -15.96 -5.62
N VAL A 62 -11.25 -14.98 -5.75
CA VAL A 62 -10.75 -14.49 -7.03
C VAL A 62 -9.26 -14.14 -6.94
N VAL A 63 -8.45 -14.66 -7.85
CA VAL A 63 -7.04 -14.29 -8.00
C VAL A 63 -6.79 -13.72 -9.39
N ILE A 64 -6.29 -12.49 -9.46
CA ILE A 64 -5.96 -11.80 -10.71
C ILE A 64 -4.47 -11.43 -10.70
N VAL A 65 -3.73 -11.98 -11.67
CA VAL A 65 -2.30 -11.75 -11.87
C VAL A 65 -2.07 -10.90 -13.12
N GLN A 66 -0.92 -10.22 -13.18
CA GLN A 66 -0.59 -9.29 -14.25
C GLN A 66 -1.76 -8.34 -14.59
N ALA A 67 -2.38 -7.78 -13.56
CA ALA A 67 -3.57 -6.93 -13.67
C ALA A 67 -3.28 -5.64 -14.46
N ASP A 68 -2.03 -5.18 -14.47
CA ASP A 68 -1.60 -3.95 -15.13
C ASP A 68 -2.18 -2.68 -14.47
N LYS A 69 -2.21 -2.66 -13.13
CA LYS A 69 -2.53 -1.47 -12.32
C LYS A 69 -1.57 -0.32 -12.70
N PRO A 70 -2.06 0.92 -12.88
CA PRO A 70 -3.42 1.40 -12.59
C PRO A 70 -4.47 1.18 -13.70
N HIS A 71 -4.08 0.70 -14.89
CA HIS A 71 -5.01 0.51 -16.01
C HIS A 71 -6.14 -0.46 -15.69
N PHE A 72 -5.91 -1.45 -14.83
CA PHE A 72 -6.97 -2.34 -14.34
C PHE A 72 -8.18 -1.57 -13.76
N PHE A 73 -7.92 -0.46 -13.05
CA PHE A 73 -8.96 0.33 -12.39
C PHE A 73 -9.56 1.39 -13.32
N ASN A 74 -8.75 1.93 -14.24
CA ASN A 74 -9.12 3.09 -15.05
C ASN A 74 -9.57 2.76 -16.48
N ASP A 75 -9.21 1.58 -16.98
CA ASP A 75 -9.43 1.17 -18.36
C ASP A 75 -10.36 -0.05 -18.42
N CYS A 76 -11.19 -0.11 -19.48
CA CYS A 76 -12.15 -1.20 -19.74
C CYS A 76 -11.74 -2.08 -20.93
N VAL A 77 -10.52 -1.91 -21.45
CA VAL A 77 -10.11 -2.54 -22.72
C VAL A 77 -9.71 -4.01 -22.60
N LYS A 78 -9.10 -4.42 -21.48
CA LYS A 78 -8.51 -5.77 -21.37
C LYS A 78 -9.50 -6.78 -20.78
N PRO A 79 -9.86 -7.87 -21.48
CA PRO A 79 -10.71 -8.92 -20.94
C PRO A 79 -9.94 -9.85 -20.00
N PHE A 80 -10.65 -10.51 -19.09
CA PHE A 80 -10.08 -11.59 -18.27
C PHE A 80 -9.70 -12.79 -19.12
N ARG A 81 -8.57 -13.40 -18.80
CA ARG A 81 -8.13 -14.69 -19.36
C ARG A 81 -7.87 -15.67 -18.23
N ARG A 82 -8.35 -16.91 -18.34
CA ARG A 82 -8.06 -17.94 -17.33
C ARG A 82 -6.67 -18.50 -17.55
N LEU A 83 -5.92 -18.69 -16.47
CA LEU A 83 -4.68 -19.45 -16.45
C LEU A 83 -4.98 -20.88 -16.04
N ASP A 84 -4.33 -21.84 -16.70
CA ASP A 84 -4.34 -23.22 -16.25
C ASP A 84 -3.40 -23.42 -15.04
N SER A 85 -3.35 -24.65 -14.53
CA SER A 85 -2.46 -25.03 -13.43
C SER A 85 -0.97 -24.88 -13.75
N ASN A 86 -0.61 -24.91 -15.03
CA ASN A 86 0.77 -24.79 -15.54
C ASN A 86 1.16 -23.33 -15.83
N GLY A 87 0.20 -22.40 -15.80
CA GLY A 87 0.38 -20.99 -16.12
C GLY A 87 0.14 -20.62 -17.59
N ASP A 88 -0.40 -21.54 -18.38
CA ASP A 88 -0.77 -21.32 -19.79
C ASP A 88 -2.15 -20.67 -19.92
N LEU A 89 -2.30 -19.88 -20.99
CA LEU A 89 -3.52 -19.12 -21.25
C LEU A 89 -4.60 -19.99 -21.87
N GLN A 90 -5.75 -20.04 -21.22
CA GLN A 90 -6.97 -20.56 -21.83
C GLN A 90 -7.75 -19.44 -22.52
N TRP A 91 -8.20 -19.73 -23.73
CA TRP A 91 -8.87 -18.76 -24.62
C TRP A 91 -10.40 -18.72 -24.44
N ASP A 92 -10.90 -19.36 -23.39
CA ASP A 92 -12.34 -19.38 -23.09
C ASP A 92 -12.84 -18.01 -22.63
N LYS A 93 -14.03 -17.64 -23.10
CA LYS A 93 -14.70 -16.43 -22.62
C LYS A 93 -15.13 -16.61 -21.16
N ILE A 94 -14.68 -15.70 -20.31
CA ILE A 94 -14.97 -15.75 -18.87
C ILE A 94 -16.34 -15.12 -18.59
N ASN A 95 -17.32 -15.97 -18.26
CA ASN A 95 -18.67 -15.54 -17.88
C ASN A 95 -18.89 -15.49 -16.36
N LYS A 96 -17.98 -16.08 -15.58
CA LYS A 96 -18.01 -16.09 -14.12
C LYS A 96 -16.60 -16.26 -13.56
N LEU A 97 -16.33 -15.63 -12.42
CA LEU A 97 -15.11 -15.85 -11.64
C LEU A 97 -15.36 -16.97 -10.62
N GLU A 98 -14.53 -18.00 -10.67
CA GLU A 98 -14.65 -19.22 -9.86
C GLU A 98 -13.53 -19.30 -8.83
N LYS A 99 -13.89 -19.77 -7.64
CA LYS A 99 -12.94 -19.95 -6.53
C LYS A 99 -11.87 -20.98 -6.91
N GLY A 100 -10.62 -20.69 -6.55
CA GLY A 100 -9.45 -21.53 -6.86
C GLY A 100 -8.90 -21.36 -8.28
N GLN A 101 -9.60 -20.64 -9.16
CA GLN A 101 -9.11 -20.29 -10.50
C GLN A 101 -8.28 -19.01 -10.45
N VAL A 102 -7.30 -18.93 -11.36
CA VAL A 102 -6.42 -17.78 -11.51
C VAL A 102 -6.69 -17.12 -12.85
N TYR A 103 -6.84 -15.80 -12.81
CA TYR A 103 -7.13 -14.99 -13.97
C TYR A 103 -5.96 -14.06 -14.25
N LYS A 104 -5.74 -13.76 -15.53
CA LYS A 104 -4.75 -12.80 -16.01
C LYS A 104 -5.46 -11.60 -16.60
N GLN A 105 -4.90 -10.41 -16.38
CA GLN A 105 -5.45 -9.14 -16.87
C GLN A 105 -6.90 -8.93 -16.39
N GLY A 106 -7.71 -8.24 -17.19
CA GLY A 106 -9.06 -7.85 -16.84
C GLY A 106 -9.18 -6.36 -16.57
N ASN A 107 -10.37 -5.99 -16.11
CA ASN A 107 -10.71 -4.63 -15.75
C ASN A 107 -11.69 -4.64 -14.56
N LEU A 108 -11.70 -3.54 -13.82
CA LEU A 108 -12.55 -3.38 -12.65
C LEU A 108 -14.05 -3.45 -13.01
N PHE A 109 -14.46 -2.91 -14.16
CA PHE A 109 -15.86 -2.92 -14.57
C PHE A 109 -16.41 -4.35 -14.71
N ASP A 110 -15.68 -5.21 -15.42
CA ASP A 110 -16.01 -6.63 -15.55
C ASP A 110 -15.90 -7.36 -14.23
N PHE A 111 -14.90 -7.05 -13.40
CA PHE A 111 -14.78 -7.63 -12.06
C PHE A 111 -16.03 -7.36 -11.22
N LEU A 112 -16.49 -6.10 -11.16
CA LEU A 112 -17.69 -5.70 -10.44
C LEU A 112 -18.96 -6.34 -11.03
N ARG A 113 -19.02 -6.50 -12.35
CA ARG A 113 -20.14 -7.15 -13.04
C ARG A 113 -20.22 -8.64 -12.77
N LEU A 114 -19.07 -9.34 -12.81
CA LEU A 114 -18.99 -10.80 -12.64
C LEU A 114 -19.13 -11.23 -11.18
N THR A 115 -18.60 -10.44 -10.24
CA THR A 115 -18.67 -10.74 -8.80
C THR A 115 -19.94 -10.23 -8.15
N GLY A 116 -20.52 -9.14 -8.67
CA GLY A 116 -21.61 -8.40 -8.02
C GLY A 116 -21.18 -7.64 -6.76
N TRP A 117 -19.88 -7.57 -6.46
CA TRP A 117 -19.37 -6.90 -5.26
C TRP A 117 -19.29 -5.40 -5.51
N ARG A 118 -20.17 -4.59 -4.89
CA ARG A 118 -20.30 -3.16 -5.19
C ARG A 118 -20.37 -2.30 -3.93
N GLY A 119 -19.93 -1.05 -4.10
CA GLY A 119 -20.02 0.01 -3.08
C GLY A 119 -19.21 -0.28 -1.83
N SER A 120 -19.70 0.24 -0.70
CA SER A 120 -19.01 0.25 0.59
C SER A 120 -18.85 -1.12 1.26
N LYS A 121 -19.29 -2.20 0.60
CA LYS A 121 -19.15 -3.58 1.06
C LYS A 121 -17.79 -4.19 0.71
N VAL A 122 -17.04 -3.53 -0.18
CA VAL A 122 -15.70 -3.96 -0.60
C VAL A 122 -14.66 -3.13 0.15
N LEU A 123 -13.67 -3.82 0.70
CA LEU A 123 -12.49 -3.23 1.32
C LEU A 123 -11.26 -3.69 0.53
N TYR A 124 -10.50 -2.75 -0.02
CA TYR A 124 -9.27 -3.02 -0.76
C TYR A 124 -8.07 -2.51 0.02
N PHE A 125 -7.06 -3.36 0.17
CA PHE A 125 -5.78 -3.01 0.78
C PHE A 125 -4.72 -2.87 -0.30
N GLY A 126 -3.94 -1.78 -0.24
CA GLY A 126 -2.85 -1.53 -1.16
C GLY A 126 -1.75 -0.69 -0.53
N ASP A 127 -0.54 -0.83 -1.04
CA ASP A 127 0.65 -0.07 -0.67
C ASP A 127 0.80 1.22 -1.50
N HIS A 128 0.26 1.23 -2.72
CA HIS A 128 0.35 2.38 -3.62
C HIS A 128 -0.88 3.30 -3.52
N LEU A 129 -0.81 4.35 -2.71
CA LEU A 129 -1.90 5.32 -2.46
C LEU A 129 -2.50 5.90 -3.75
N TYR A 130 -1.64 6.39 -4.65
CA TYR A 130 -2.05 7.15 -5.83
C TYR A 130 -2.55 6.30 -6.99
N SER A 131 -1.93 5.14 -7.26
CA SER A 131 -2.32 4.28 -8.38
C SER A 131 -3.48 3.34 -8.04
N ASP A 132 -3.66 3.00 -6.76
CA ASP A 132 -4.60 1.95 -6.37
C ASP A 132 -5.82 2.46 -5.58
N LEU A 133 -5.73 3.55 -4.79
CA LEU A 133 -6.77 3.86 -3.80
C LEU A 133 -7.68 5.06 -4.15
N ALA A 134 -7.13 6.10 -4.79
CA ALA A 134 -7.87 7.34 -5.02
C ALA A 134 -9.10 7.14 -5.94
N ASP A 135 -8.91 6.50 -7.09
CA ASP A 135 -9.99 6.25 -8.06
C ASP A 135 -11.03 5.24 -7.52
N LEU A 136 -10.61 4.24 -6.73
CA LEU A 136 -11.51 3.26 -6.12
C LEU A 136 -12.49 3.88 -5.13
N MET A 137 -12.02 4.80 -4.28
CA MET A 137 -12.90 5.52 -3.36
C MET A 137 -13.86 6.45 -4.09
N LEU A 138 -13.31 7.29 -4.98
CA LEU A 138 -14.08 8.38 -5.60
C LEU A 138 -15.11 7.87 -6.61
N ARG A 139 -14.76 6.85 -7.42
CA ARG A 139 -15.61 6.39 -8.54
C ARG A 139 -16.47 5.19 -8.18
N HIS A 140 -16.02 4.34 -7.25
CA HIS A 140 -16.66 3.04 -6.98
C HIS A 140 -17.16 2.88 -5.55
N GLY A 141 -16.86 3.84 -4.66
CA GLY A 141 -17.32 3.84 -3.27
C GLY A 141 -16.76 2.68 -2.45
N TRP A 142 -15.63 2.11 -2.86
CA TRP A 142 -14.94 1.08 -2.09
C TRP A 142 -14.28 1.70 -0.87
N ARG A 143 -14.24 0.95 0.23
CA ARG A 143 -13.38 1.30 1.36
C ARG A 143 -11.95 0.91 1.00
N THR A 144 -10.99 1.74 1.35
CA THR A 144 -9.57 1.49 1.08
C THR A 144 -8.78 1.50 2.37
N GLY A 145 -7.76 0.65 2.45
CA GLY A 145 -6.77 0.64 3.51
C GLY A 145 -5.38 0.74 2.90
N ALA A 146 -4.60 1.74 3.33
CA ALA A 146 -3.22 1.88 2.92
C ALA A 146 -2.31 1.03 3.82
N ILE A 147 -1.40 0.28 3.23
CA ILE A 147 -0.32 -0.42 3.95
C ILE A 147 0.94 0.39 3.73
N VAL A 148 1.44 1.02 4.80
CA VAL A 148 2.63 1.90 4.77
C VAL A 148 3.66 1.37 5.78
N PRO A 149 4.57 0.47 5.37
CA PRO A 149 5.59 -0.09 6.27
C PRO A 149 6.48 0.97 6.91
N GLU A 150 6.76 2.06 6.18
CA GLU A 150 7.61 3.17 6.61
C GLU A 150 7.07 3.85 7.89
N LEU A 151 5.75 3.81 8.09
CA LEU A 151 5.08 4.38 9.25
C LEU A 151 5.53 3.71 10.57
N GLU A 152 5.98 2.45 10.55
CA GLU A 152 6.46 1.78 11.75
C GLU A 152 7.73 2.45 12.29
N THR A 153 8.70 2.73 11.40
CA THR A 153 9.94 3.41 11.74
C THR A 153 9.66 4.84 12.19
N GLU A 154 8.79 5.55 11.48
CA GLU A 154 8.38 6.91 11.84
C GLU A 154 7.71 6.97 13.20
N THR A 155 6.79 6.05 13.49
CA THR A 155 6.08 6.01 14.78
C THR A 155 7.04 5.75 15.93
N LYS A 156 8.04 4.88 15.75
CA LYS A 156 9.10 4.65 16.75
C LYS A 156 9.93 5.92 17.00
N MET A 157 10.28 6.66 15.95
CA MET A 157 11.01 7.92 16.08
C MET A 157 10.17 9.00 16.79
N VAL A 158 8.93 9.19 16.36
CA VAL A 158 8.01 10.20 16.92
C VAL A 158 7.71 9.95 18.39
N ASN A 159 7.62 8.69 18.81
CA ASN A 159 7.39 8.31 20.21
C ASN A 159 8.60 8.54 21.13
N THR A 160 9.75 8.97 20.61
CA THR A 160 10.94 9.26 21.42
C THR A 160 10.83 10.65 22.07
N GLU A 161 11.18 10.76 23.36
CA GLU A 161 11.13 12.05 24.08
C GLU A 161 11.96 13.15 23.39
N GLN A 162 13.13 12.80 22.85
CA GLN A 162 14.00 13.71 22.11
C GLN A 162 13.29 14.34 20.91
N TYR A 163 12.53 13.54 20.16
CA TYR A 163 11.76 14.02 19.00
C TYR A 163 10.62 14.94 19.46
N SER A 164 9.89 14.56 20.50
CA SER A 164 8.79 15.37 21.07
C SER A 164 9.28 16.74 21.59
N GLN A 165 10.40 16.75 22.33
CA GLN A 165 11.01 17.97 22.84
C GLN A 165 11.50 18.86 21.70
N ALA A 166 12.19 18.28 20.72
CA ALA A 166 12.73 19.03 19.58
C ALA A 166 11.61 19.59 18.68
N LEU A 167 10.50 18.84 18.50
CA LEU A 167 9.31 19.33 17.78
C LEU A 167 8.62 20.47 18.52
N THR A 168 8.45 20.34 19.84
CA THR A 168 7.87 21.40 20.70
C THR A 168 8.72 22.67 20.61
N TRP A 169 10.04 22.52 20.65
CA TRP A 169 10.96 23.63 20.49
C TRP A 169 10.88 24.27 19.10
N LEU A 170 10.83 23.47 18.04
CA LEU A 170 10.65 23.96 16.68
C LEU A 170 9.35 24.78 16.51
N GLN A 171 8.26 24.35 17.15
CA GLN A 171 6.98 25.07 17.17
C GLN A 171 7.09 26.40 17.92
N ALA A 172 7.70 26.39 19.12
CA ALA A 172 7.93 27.59 19.91
C ALA A 172 8.79 28.61 19.14
N LEU A 173 9.89 28.16 18.55
CA LEU A 173 10.81 28.98 17.76
C LEU A 173 10.14 29.52 16.50
N THR A 174 9.27 28.75 15.84
CA THR A 174 8.47 29.26 14.70
C THR A 174 7.53 30.38 15.14
N GLY A 175 6.83 30.22 16.27
CA GLY A 175 5.95 31.27 16.80
C GLY A 175 6.70 32.52 17.28
N LEU A 176 7.92 32.37 17.80
CA LEU A 176 8.79 33.50 18.17
C LEU A 176 9.27 34.26 16.92
N LEU A 177 9.70 33.54 15.87
CA LEU A 177 10.11 34.13 14.60
C LEU A 177 8.98 34.95 13.97
N GLU A 178 7.75 34.42 13.95
CA GLU A 178 6.58 35.14 13.42
C GLU A 178 6.29 36.45 14.17
N ARG A 179 6.47 36.47 15.50
CA ARG A 179 6.28 37.67 16.31
C ARG A 179 7.40 38.69 16.14
N MET A 180 8.64 38.22 15.97
CA MET A 180 9.81 39.11 15.86
C MET A 180 9.95 39.78 14.48
N GLN A 181 9.27 39.28 13.44
CA GLN A 181 9.23 39.92 12.12
C GLN A 181 8.68 41.37 12.13
N MET A 182 8.00 41.79 13.20
CA MET A 182 7.49 43.16 13.33
C MET A 182 8.54 44.18 13.79
N PHE A 183 9.69 43.74 14.30
CA PHE A 183 10.73 44.60 14.84
C PHE A 183 11.87 44.77 13.81
N GLN A 184 12.29 46.02 13.58
CA GLN A 184 13.31 46.37 12.56
C GLN A 184 14.63 46.87 13.16
N ASP A 185 14.79 46.82 14.48
CA ASP A 185 16.03 47.22 15.13
C ASP A 185 17.18 46.25 14.82
N PRO A 186 18.44 46.74 14.77
CA PRO A 186 19.60 45.92 14.41
C PRO A 186 19.83 44.72 15.35
N GLU A 187 19.50 44.86 16.64
CA GLU A 187 19.64 43.78 17.62
C GLU A 187 18.61 42.66 17.36
N SER A 188 17.35 43.01 17.12
CA SER A 188 16.30 42.06 16.75
C SER A 188 16.59 41.34 15.44
N GLN A 189 17.21 42.01 14.46
CA GLN A 189 17.64 41.37 13.22
C GLN A 189 18.72 40.30 13.44
N GLN A 190 19.63 40.53 14.38
CA GLN A 190 20.67 39.56 14.72
C GLN A 190 20.09 38.32 15.41
N VAL A 191 19.18 38.52 16.38
CA VAL A 191 18.45 37.43 17.06
C VAL A 191 17.62 36.60 16.06
N LEU A 192 16.98 37.27 15.08
CA LEU A 192 16.24 36.60 14.00
C LEU A 192 17.14 35.66 13.18
N GLN A 193 18.34 36.10 12.83
CA GLN A 193 19.29 35.27 12.07
C GLN A 193 19.76 34.06 12.87
N ASP A 194 20.06 34.24 14.16
CA ASP A 194 20.48 33.15 15.04
C ASP A 194 19.38 32.10 15.20
N TRP A 195 18.13 32.52 15.43
CA TRP A 195 16.99 31.60 15.49
C TRP A 195 16.67 30.95 14.14
N MET A 196 16.85 31.64 13.02
CA MET A 196 16.71 31.03 11.70
C MET A 196 17.75 29.93 11.47
N LYS A 197 18.99 30.12 11.95
CA LYS A 197 20.03 29.10 11.89
C LYS A 197 19.71 27.91 12.81
N GLU A 198 19.32 28.17 14.05
CA GLU A 198 18.91 27.12 14.99
C GLU A 198 17.74 26.29 14.45
N ARG A 199 16.76 26.94 13.80
CA ARG A 199 15.66 26.26 13.10
C ARG A 199 16.15 25.32 12.00
N GLN A 200 17.16 25.73 11.23
CA GLN A 200 17.73 24.91 10.16
C GLN A 200 18.47 23.70 10.73
N GLU A 201 19.23 23.88 11.81
CA GLU A 201 19.93 22.80 12.49
C GLU A 201 18.95 21.78 13.07
N LEU A 202 17.86 22.24 13.72
CA LEU A 202 16.79 21.37 14.21
C LEU A 202 16.08 20.61 13.09
N ARG A 203 15.86 21.24 11.92
CA ARG A 203 15.26 20.57 10.75
C ARG A 203 16.17 19.51 10.13
N TYR A 204 17.49 19.66 10.25
CA TYR A 204 18.43 18.64 9.81
C TYR A 204 18.44 17.44 10.78
N PHE A 205 18.33 17.72 12.07
CA PHE A 205 18.29 16.69 13.11
C PHE A 205 16.94 15.96 13.20
N ILE A 206 15.84 16.66 12.87
CA ILE A 206 14.48 16.14 12.76
C ILE A 206 14.13 16.07 11.26
N PRO A 207 14.65 15.09 10.49
CA PRO A 207 14.19 14.90 9.13
C PRO A 207 12.68 14.68 9.19
N SER A 208 11.93 15.42 8.37
CA SER A 208 10.47 15.31 8.40
C SER A 208 10.10 13.86 8.08
N PRO A 209 9.35 13.15 8.93
CA PRO A 209 8.84 11.84 8.57
C PRO A 209 7.96 11.92 7.30
N PHE A 210 7.28 13.06 7.09
CA PHE A 210 6.20 13.14 6.10
C PHE A 210 6.56 13.42 4.63
N PHE A 211 7.81 13.74 4.24
CA PHE A 211 8.06 14.28 2.89
C PHE A 211 9.34 13.82 2.17
N SER A 212 9.91 12.67 2.52
CA SER A 212 10.96 12.07 1.65
C SER A 212 10.41 11.13 0.57
N VAL A 213 9.09 10.91 0.52
CA VAL A 213 8.41 10.05 -0.46
C VAL A 213 7.19 10.76 -1.04
N CYS A 214 7.41 11.84 -1.80
CA CYS A 214 6.47 12.38 -2.79
C CYS A 214 7.27 12.97 -3.94
#